data_AF-A0A6I1GAD4-F1
#
_entry.id   AF-A0A6I1GAD4-F1
#
_cell.length_a   1.000
_cell.length_b   1.000
_cell.length_c   1.000
_cell.angle_alpha   90.00
_cell.angle_beta   90.00
_cell.angle_gamma   90.00
#
_symmetry.space_group_name_H-M   'P 1'
#
loop_
_entity.id
_entity.type
_entity.pdbx_description
1 polymer ?
#
loop_
_entity_poly.entity_id
_entity_poly.type
_entity_poly.pdbx_seq_one_letter_code
_entity_poly.pdbx_strand_id
1 'polypeptide(L)'
;MTAHEFARCFYERWTEAPAPVMIRHAESIKNIDSQRGGPGRPLTARGEAQALDVSHVLLVSGHHWDVVITGPGEHVVSTSQIVSKQLALRSIVSDCLSGIDLGVLAGLTEAEMAIQQPRAWAVFQAWDRREIAMSEFVVAGKESGTSFAERVLGCLVADLRRYPNPLFVVGRSILILCANIVRSEGIFDLETFFHEEWGHCSGLFGRDRLPMGRSTR
;
A
#
# COMPACT_ATOMS: atom_id res chain seq x y z
N MET A 1 -3.85 -15.53 -15.42
CA MET A 1 -4.72 -15.42 -14.24
C MET A 1 -5.34 -14.04 -14.26
N THR A 2 -6.62 -13.95 -13.93
CA THR A 2 -7.42 -12.74 -13.76
C THR A 2 -7.29 -12.20 -12.34
N ALA A 3 -7.81 -10.99 -12.09
CA ALA A 3 -7.88 -10.39 -10.76
C ALA A 3 -8.46 -11.33 -9.69
N HIS A 4 -9.53 -12.07 -10.03
CA HIS A 4 -10.20 -13.01 -9.12
C HIS A 4 -9.31 -14.23 -8.79
N GLU A 5 -8.65 -14.82 -9.78
CA GLU A 5 -7.75 -15.95 -9.58
C GLU A 5 -6.52 -15.56 -8.77
N PHE A 6 -5.97 -14.36 -9.01
CA PHE A 6 -4.88 -13.82 -8.21
C PHE A 6 -5.32 -13.47 -6.78
N ALA A 7 -6.51 -12.90 -6.57
CA ALA A 7 -7.03 -12.59 -5.25
C ALA A 7 -7.29 -13.85 -4.40
N ARG A 8 -7.78 -14.93 -5.03
CA ARG A 8 -7.95 -16.25 -4.42
C ARG A 8 -6.61 -16.82 -3.97
N CYS A 9 -5.63 -16.89 -4.89
CA CYS A 9 -4.31 -17.44 -4.60
C CYS A 9 -3.51 -16.58 -3.61
N PHE A 10 -3.68 -15.26 -3.64
CA PHE A 10 -3.13 -14.33 -2.65
C PHE A 10 -3.70 -14.62 -1.25
N TYR A 11 -5.02 -14.71 -1.11
CA TYR A 11 -5.68 -14.97 0.17
C TYR A 11 -5.28 -16.33 0.78
N GLU A 12 -5.18 -17.38 -0.04
CA GLU A 12 -4.67 -18.69 0.38
C GLU A 12 -3.26 -18.55 0.97
N ARG A 13 -2.30 -17.97 0.23
CA ARG A 13 -0.93 -17.73 0.71
C ARG A 13 -0.82 -16.74 1.88
N TRP A 14 -1.77 -15.81 1.99
CA TRP A 14 -1.82 -14.84 3.08
C TRP A 14 -2.38 -15.42 4.39
N THR A 15 -3.08 -16.56 4.32
CA THR A 15 -3.64 -17.28 5.47
C THR A 15 -2.94 -18.60 5.81
N GLU A 16 -1.99 -19.04 4.98
CA GLU A 16 -0.96 -20.01 5.36
C GLU A 16 -0.09 -19.49 6.52
N ALA A 17 0.51 -20.41 7.28
CA ALA A 17 1.42 -20.09 8.38
C ALA A 17 2.86 -20.49 8.00
N PRO A 18 3.88 -19.64 8.22
CA PRO A 18 3.82 -18.28 8.79
C PRO A 18 3.12 -17.27 7.87
N ALA A 19 2.32 -16.37 8.47
CA ALA A 19 1.54 -15.40 7.72
C ALA A 19 2.41 -14.21 7.26
N PRO A 20 2.26 -13.71 6.02
CA PRO A 20 3.05 -12.59 5.53
C PRO A 20 2.66 -11.25 6.16
N VAL A 21 3.54 -10.24 6.00
CA VAL A 21 3.36 -8.91 6.61
C VAL A 21 3.53 -7.80 5.61
N MET A 22 2.68 -6.78 5.72
CA MET A 22 2.71 -5.60 4.86
C MET A 22 2.47 -4.34 5.70
N ILE A 23 3.43 -3.41 5.69
CA ILE A 23 3.33 -2.11 6.37
C ILE A 23 3.23 -0.95 5.37
N ARG A 24 2.54 0.13 5.80
CA ARG A 24 2.53 1.39 5.07
C ARG A 24 3.91 2.05 5.17
N HIS A 25 4.36 2.69 4.10
CA HIS A 25 5.46 3.65 4.17
C HIS A 25 5.27 4.70 5.31
N ALA A 26 6.38 5.26 5.78
CA ALA A 26 6.39 6.30 6.80
C ALA A 26 5.99 7.69 6.24
N GLU A 27 5.79 8.68 7.12
CA GLU A 27 5.38 10.03 6.73
C GLU A 27 6.39 10.70 5.78
N SER A 28 5.88 11.32 4.71
CA SER A 28 6.68 11.96 3.66
C SER A 28 6.19 13.39 3.41
N ILE A 29 7.04 14.24 2.82
CA ILE A 29 6.67 15.64 2.49
C ILE A 29 5.39 15.66 1.63
N LYS A 30 5.27 14.69 0.71
CA LYS A 30 4.08 14.42 -0.10
C LYS A 30 2.78 14.26 0.71
N ASN A 31 2.86 13.79 1.96
CA ASN A 31 1.70 13.64 2.84
C ASN A 31 1.38 14.91 3.63
N ILE A 32 2.37 15.76 3.93
CA ILE A 32 2.14 17.10 4.49
C ILE A 32 1.45 17.97 3.44
N ASP A 33 1.91 17.92 2.20
CA ASP A 33 1.37 18.69 1.08
C ASP A 33 0.04 18.13 0.51
N SER A 34 -0.54 17.09 1.14
CA SER A 34 -1.75 16.38 0.67
C SER A 34 -1.70 15.94 -0.81
N GLN A 35 -0.52 15.61 -1.32
CA GLN A 35 -0.27 15.28 -2.72
C GLN A 35 -0.53 13.79 -3.00
N ARG A 36 -1.48 13.47 -3.88
CA ARG A 36 -1.93 12.08 -4.15
C ARG A 36 -1.48 11.61 -5.55
N GLY A 37 -1.14 10.32 -5.70
CA GLY A 37 -0.60 9.77 -6.96
C GLY A 37 0.76 10.36 -7.37
N GLY A 38 1.32 9.95 -8.51
CA GLY A 38 2.57 10.50 -9.05
C GLY A 38 3.85 10.18 -8.23
N PRO A 39 4.98 10.88 -8.49
CA PRO A 39 6.32 10.54 -8.01
C PRO A 39 6.51 10.38 -6.49
N GLY A 40 7.62 9.75 -6.11
CA GLY A 40 8.14 9.79 -4.74
C GLY A 40 8.61 11.20 -4.34
N ARG A 41 8.68 11.43 -3.02
CA ARG A 41 9.33 12.57 -2.35
C ARG A 41 9.93 12.04 -1.03
N PRO A 42 10.91 12.72 -0.41
CA PRO A 42 11.55 12.28 0.83
C PRO A 42 10.59 12.05 2.01
N LEU A 43 11.07 11.27 2.99
CA LEU A 43 10.45 11.19 4.32
C LEU A 43 10.52 12.53 5.06
N THR A 44 9.65 12.72 6.05
CA THR A 44 9.81 13.77 7.07
C THR A 44 10.71 13.24 8.19
N ALA A 45 11.28 14.10 9.04
CA ALA A 45 12.01 13.64 10.23
C ALA A 45 11.12 12.80 11.19
N ARG A 46 9.79 13.05 11.18
CA ARG A 46 8.80 12.21 11.88
C ARG A 46 8.62 10.87 11.18
N GLY A 47 8.66 10.82 9.85
CA GLY A 47 8.66 9.59 9.06
C GLY A 47 9.91 8.74 9.30
N GLU A 48 11.09 9.34 9.39
CA GLU A 48 12.32 8.62 9.75
C GLU A 48 12.21 7.99 11.15
N ALA A 49 11.67 8.73 12.13
CA ALA A 49 11.37 8.20 13.46
C ALA A 49 10.33 7.05 13.41
N GLN A 50 9.22 7.21 12.69
CA GLN A 50 8.20 6.16 12.49
C GLN A 50 8.79 4.89 11.84
N ALA A 51 9.73 5.04 10.90
CA ALA A 51 10.40 3.93 10.22
C ALA A 51 11.38 3.21 11.17
N LEU A 52 12.02 3.92 12.10
CA LEU A 52 12.83 3.33 13.17
C LEU A 52 11.93 2.60 14.20
N ASP A 53 10.87 3.25 14.68
CA ASP A 53 9.94 2.68 15.67
C ASP A 53 9.33 1.36 15.16
N VAL A 54 8.82 1.33 13.93
CA VAL A 54 8.24 0.10 13.36
C VAL A 54 9.30 -0.99 13.19
N SER A 55 10.53 -0.64 12.80
CA SER A 55 11.62 -1.61 12.68
C SER A 55 12.01 -2.23 14.02
N HIS A 56 11.95 -1.46 15.11
CA HIS A 56 12.18 -1.98 16.46
C HIS A 56 11.08 -2.97 16.87
N VAL A 57 9.80 -2.64 16.63
CA VAL A 57 8.68 -3.57 16.91
C VAL A 57 8.79 -4.85 16.07
N LEU A 58 9.16 -4.75 14.79
CA LEU A 58 9.40 -5.90 13.93
C LEU A 58 10.58 -6.76 14.42
N LEU A 59 11.65 -6.16 14.93
CA LEU A 59 12.80 -6.86 15.49
C LEU A 59 12.47 -7.60 16.78
N VAL A 60 11.79 -6.95 17.74
CA VAL A 60 11.42 -7.59 19.02
C VAL A 60 10.25 -8.57 18.92
N SER A 61 9.56 -8.62 17.77
CA SER A 61 8.51 -9.62 17.50
C SER A 61 9.02 -11.07 17.48
N GLY A 62 10.31 -11.27 17.24
CA GLY A 62 10.91 -12.59 17.06
C GLY A 62 10.54 -13.31 15.75
N HIS A 63 9.76 -12.67 14.87
CA HIS A 63 9.41 -13.22 13.56
C HIS A 63 10.65 -13.27 12.65
N HIS A 64 10.81 -14.35 11.90
CA HIS A 64 11.91 -14.53 10.95
C HIS A 64 11.53 -13.91 9.60
N TRP A 65 12.40 -13.09 9.02
CA TRP A 65 12.17 -12.42 7.75
C TRP A 65 13.20 -12.86 6.72
N ASP A 66 12.77 -13.17 5.50
CA ASP A 66 13.69 -13.53 4.42
C ASP A 66 14.26 -12.27 3.73
N VAL A 67 13.41 -11.24 3.56
CA VAL A 67 13.65 -10.09 2.69
C VAL A 67 12.66 -8.95 2.99
N VAL A 68 13.04 -7.71 2.68
CA VAL A 68 12.12 -6.57 2.61
C VAL A 68 11.80 -6.23 1.15
N ILE A 69 10.54 -6.29 0.73
CA ILE A 69 10.12 -6.00 -0.65
C ILE A 69 9.36 -4.67 -0.67
N THR A 70 9.65 -3.80 -1.63
CA THR A 70 9.15 -2.41 -1.65
C THR A 70 8.71 -1.94 -3.04
N GLY A 71 7.84 -0.94 -3.10
CA GLY A 71 7.52 -0.23 -4.34
C GLY A 71 8.59 0.80 -4.74
N PRO A 72 8.62 1.28 -6.00
CA PRO A 72 9.68 2.16 -6.51
C PRO A 72 9.59 3.62 -6.06
N GLY A 73 8.51 4.02 -5.37
CA GLY A 73 8.34 5.39 -4.90
C GLY A 73 9.29 5.72 -3.75
N GLU A 74 10.06 6.80 -3.87
CA GLU A 74 11.11 7.23 -2.92
C GLU A 74 10.75 7.04 -1.44
N HIS A 75 9.62 7.57 -0.96
CA HIS A 75 9.18 7.41 0.44
C HIS A 75 9.03 5.94 0.87
N VAL A 76 8.60 5.05 -0.03
CA VAL A 76 8.48 3.61 0.22
C VAL A 76 9.87 2.96 0.26
N VAL A 77 10.78 3.37 -0.63
CA VAL A 77 12.18 2.91 -0.67
C VAL A 77 12.97 3.38 0.55
N SER A 78 12.87 4.66 0.94
CA SER A 78 13.51 5.18 2.16
C SER A 78 12.99 4.49 3.43
N THR A 79 11.68 4.22 3.51
CA THR A 79 11.12 3.43 4.62
C THR A 79 11.70 2.02 4.62
N SER A 80 11.75 1.34 3.46
CA SER A 80 12.25 -0.04 3.39
C SER A 80 13.75 -0.13 3.65
N GLN A 81 14.55 0.89 3.30
CA GLN A 81 15.98 0.97 3.62
C GLN A 81 16.24 1.12 5.12
N ILE A 82 15.47 1.96 5.83
CA ILE A 82 15.57 2.09 7.30
C ILE A 82 15.23 0.75 7.96
N VAL A 83 14.09 0.16 7.58
CA VAL A 83 13.60 -1.11 8.13
C VAL A 83 14.55 -2.27 7.82
N SER A 84 15.00 -2.42 6.57
CA SER A 84 15.90 -3.54 6.20
C SER A 84 17.27 -3.41 6.85
N LYS A 85 17.80 -2.19 7.05
CA LYS A 85 19.05 -1.96 7.78
C LYS A 85 18.96 -2.41 9.24
N GLN A 86 17.85 -2.11 9.91
CA GLN A 86 17.65 -2.48 11.33
C GLN A 86 17.38 -3.97 11.53
N LEU A 87 16.74 -4.63 10.55
CA LEU A 87 16.53 -6.08 10.54
C LEU A 87 17.71 -6.87 9.95
N ALA A 88 18.79 -6.21 9.51
CA ALA A 88 19.94 -6.78 8.79
C ALA A 88 19.57 -7.54 7.49
N LEU A 89 18.50 -7.11 6.81
CA LEU A 89 17.94 -7.73 5.60
C LEU A 89 18.34 -6.99 4.32
N ARG A 90 18.29 -7.72 3.20
CA ARG A 90 18.24 -7.12 1.87
C ARG A 90 16.87 -6.44 1.64
N SER A 91 16.89 -5.26 1.02
CA SER A 91 15.70 -4.69 0.38
C SER A 91 15.68 -4.97 -1.13
N ILE A 92 14.50 -5.23 -1.69
CA ILE A 92 14.26 -5.43 -3.13
C ILE A 92 13.14 -4.48 -3.56
N VAL A 93 13.42 -3.67 -4.59
CA VAL A 93 12.41 -2.84 -5.25
C VAL A 93 11.68 -3.67 -6.32
N SER A 94 10.35 -3.57 -6.37
CA SER A 94 9.50 -4.17 -7.39
C SER A 94 8.57 -3.12 -7.97
N ASP A 95 8.70 -2.82 -9.27
CA ASP A 95 7.89 -1.80 -9.96
C ASP A 95 6.40 -2.16 -9.97
N CYS A 96 6.07 -3.46 -9.89
CA CYS A 96 4.70 -3.94 -9.78
C CYS A 96 4.04 -3.56 -8.44
N LEU A 97 4.81 -3.17 -7.43
CA LEU A 97 4.33 -2.60 -6.16
C LEU A 97 4.28 -1.06 -6.15
N SER A 98 4.25 -0.44 -7.33
CA SER A 98 3.77 0.94 -7.49
C SER A 98 2.27 1.02 -7.15
N GLY A 99 1.85 2.07 -6.43
CA GLY A 99 0.43 2.30 -6.14
C GLY A 99 -0.38 2.64 -7.40
N ILE A 100 -1.70 2.49 -7.33
CA ILE A 100 -2.62 2.77 -8.45
C ILE A 100 -2.38 4.17 -9.06
N ASP A 101 -2.30 4.24 -10.39
CA ASP A 101 -2.18 5.53 -11.09
C ASP A 101 -3.51 6.30 -11.06
N LEU A 102 -3.44 7.59 -10.76
CA LEU A 102 -4.57 8.53 -10.69
C LEU A 102 -4.72 9.37 -11.97
N GLY A 103 -3.87 9.17 -12.99
CA GLY A 103 -3.97 9.83 -14.28
C GLY A 103 -3.78 11.35 -14.16
N VAL A 104 -4.75 12.14 -14.66
CA VAL A 104 -4.69 13.62 -14.57
C VAL A 104 -4.67 14.19 -13.15
N LEU A 105 -4.94 13.38 -12.12
CA LEU A 105 -4.79 13.78 -10.71
C LEU A 105 -3.44 13.39 -10.10
N ALA A 106 -2.60 12.63 -10.81
CA ALA A 106 -1.36 12.08 -10.26
C ALA A 106 -0.30 13.17 -10.01
N GLY A 107 0.08 13.36 -8.75
CA GLY A 107 1.12 14.31 -8.35
C GLY A 107 0.60 15.72 -8.07
N LEU A 108 -0.71 15.96 -8.15
CA LEU A 108 -1.31 17.22 -7.70
C LEU A 108 -1.58 17.19 -6.18
N THR A 109 -1.46 18.36 -5.53
CA THR A 109 -2.07 18.62 -4.22
C THR A 109 -3.59 18.78 -4.35
N GLU A 110 -4.35 18.61 -3.27
CA GLU A 110 -5.82 18.73 -3.33
C GLU A 110 -6.30 20.13 -3.77
N ALA A 111 -5.54 21.19 -3.45
CA ALA A 111 -5.78 22.55 -3.93
C ALA A 111 -5.58 22.66 -5.46
N GLU A 112 -4.53 22.04 -6.00
CA GLU A 112 -4.29 21.98 -7.44
C GLU A 112 -5.32 21.10 -8.15
N MET A 113 -5.75 19.98 -7.57
CA MET A 113 -6.84 19.16 -8.13
C MET A 113 -8.13 19.97 -8.28
N ALA A 114 -8.48 20.76 -7.25
CA ALA A 114 -9.67 21.61 -7.27
C ALA A 114 -9.62 22.71 -8.33
N ILE A 115 -8.44 23.26 -8.63
CA ILE A 115 -8.26 24.36 -9.60
C ILE A 115 -8.06 23.83 -11.02
N GLN A 116 -7.17 22.85 -11.20
CA GLN A 116 -6.73 22.38 -12.52
C GLN A 116 -7.64 21.26 -13.08
N GLN A 117 -8.24 20.45 -12.21
CA GLN A 117 -9.01 19.26 -12.59
C GLN A 117 -10.37 19.16 -11.87
N PRO A 118 -11.17 20.23 -11.75
CA PRO A 118 -12.34 20.30 -10.86
C PRO A 118 -13.36 19.16 -11.05
N ARG A 119 -13.56 18.67 -12.28
CA ARG A 119 -14.46 17.53 -12.55
C ARG A 119 -13.91 16.21 -12.01
N ALA A 120 -12.63 15.91 -12.26
CA ALA A 120 -11.99 14.70 -11.75
C ALA A 120 -11.82 14.76 -10.23
N TRP A 121 -11.59 15.95 -9.67
CA TRP A 121 -11.57 16.18 -8.22
C TRP A 121 -12.93 15.90 -7.57
N ALA A 122 -14.05 16.32 -8.17
CA ALA A 122 -15.38 16.01 -7.66
C ALA A 122 -15.66 14.49 -7.60
N VAL A 123 -15.27 13.73 -8.65
CA VAL A 123 -15.38 12.26 -8.66
C VAL A 123 -14.43 11.64 -7.63
N PHE A 124 -13.20 12.13 -7.52
CA PHE A 124 -12.26 11.69 -6.48
C PHE A 124 -12.83 11.87 -5.08
N GLN A 125 -13.41 13.03 -4.79
CA GLN A 125 -14.01 13.33 -3.49
C GLN A 125 -15.22 12.45 -3.18
N ALA A 126 -16.07 12.16 -4.17
CA ALA A 126 -17.18 11.22 -4.01
C ALA A 126 -16.66 9.82 -3.63
N TRP A 127 -15.60 9.34 -4.30
CA TRP A 127 -14.97 8.06 -3.96
C TRP A 127 -14.28 8.05 -2.58
N ASP A 128 -13.54 9.11 -2.21
CA ASP A 128 -12.88 9.25 -0.89
C ASP A 128 -13.92 9.28 0.25
N ARG A 129 -15.12 9.83 -0.01
CA ARG A 129 -16.29 9.80 0.90
C ARG A 129 -17.15 8.53 0.83
N ARG A 130 -16.84 7.58 -0.08
CA ARG A 130 -17.60 6.35 -0.36
C ARG A 130 -19.04 6.58 -0.89
N GLU A 131 -19.25 7.67 -1.63
CA GLU A 131 -20.51 7.97 -2.32
C GLU A 131 -20.64 7.22 -3.66
N ILE A 132 -19.52 6.72 -4.20
CA ILE A 132 -19.43 5.93 -5.44
C ILE A 132 -18.42 4.78 -5.28
N ALA A 133 -18.57 3.73 -6.08
CA ALA A 133 -17.69 2.56 -6.12
C ALA A 133 -16.33 2.82 -6.82
N MET A 134 -15.39 1.87 -6.74
CA MET A 134 -14.10 1.96 -7.47
C MET A 134 -14.28 1.74 -8.99
N SER A 135 -15.35 1.06 -9.40
CA SER A 135 -15.79 0.93 -10.80
C SER A 135 -16.26 2.27 -11.37
N GLU A 136 -16.99 3.05 -10.58
CA GLU A 136 -17.49 4.39 -10.91
C GLU A 136 -16.42 5.49 -10.83
N PHE A 137 -15.31 5.26 -10.10
CA PHE A 137 -14.19 6.19 -10.00
C PHE A 137 -13.37 6.24 -11.32
N VAL A 138 -13.96 6.86 -12.33
CA VAL A 138 -13.43 7.04 -13.68
C VAL A 138 -12.80 8.44 -13.80
N VAL A 139 -11.49 8.48 -14.05
CA VAL A 139 -10.69 9.69 -14.27
C VAL A 139 -9.78 9.49 -15.48
N ALA A 140 -9.56 10.54 -16.27
CA ALA A 140 -8.74 10.47 -17.48
C ALA A 140 -7.30 10.01 -17.16
N GLY A 141 -6.84 8.96 -17.83
CA GLY A 141 -5.52 8.36 -17.63
C GLY A 141 -5.35 7.53 -16.35
N LYS A 142 -6.38 7.40 -15.50
CA LYS A 142 -6.34 6.59 -14.28
C LYS A 142 -6.22 5.10 -14.61
N GLU A 143 -5.45 4.36 -13.83
CA GLU A 143 -5.37 2.90 -13.94
C GLU A 143 -6.70 2.24 -13.54
N SER A 144 -7.12 1.21 -14.27
CA SER A 144 -8.35 0.47 -13.93
C SER A 144 -8.14 -0.33 -12.64
N GLY A 145 -9.19 -0.47 -11.82
CA GLY A 145 -9.12 -1.24 -10.58
C GLY A 145 -8.69 -2.69 -10.81
N THR A 146 -9.16 -3.30 -11.91
CA THR A 146 -8.79 -4.65 -12.34
C THR A 146 -7.31 -4.75 -12.73
N SER A 147 -6.80 -3.80 -13.54
CA SER A 147 -5.40 -3.79 -13.99
C SER A 147 -4.44 -3.59 -12.81
N PHE A 148 -4.79 -2.69 -11.88
CA PHE A 148 -4.07 -2.49 -10.63
C PHE A 148 -4.02 -3.77 -9.80
N ALA A 149 -5.15 -4.45 -9.64
CA ALA A 149 -5.24 -5.70 -8.90
C ALA A 149 -4.43 -6.83 -9.55
N GLU A 150 -4.53 -7.03 -10.87
CA GLU A 150 -3.79 -8.07 -11.59
C GLU A 150 -2.28 -7.85 -11.51
N ARG A 151 -1.83 -6.61 -11.68
CA ARG A 151 -0.41 -6.22 -11.55
C ARG A 151 0.14 -6.45 -10.14
N VAL A 152 -0.56 -5.96 -9.12
CA VAL A 152 -0.11 -6.03 -7.72
C VAL A 152 -0.21 -7.45 -7.19
N LEU A 153 -1.36 -8.11 -7.32
CA LEU A 153 -1.57 -9.46 -6.78
C LEU A 153 -0.75 -10.50 -7.54
N GLY A 154 -0.54 -10.33 -8.85
CA GLY A 154 0.37 -11.18 -9.63
C GLY A 154 1.81 -11.11 -9.13
N CYS A 155 2.28 -9.93 -8.74
CA CYS A 155 3.58 -9.77 -8.08
C CYS A 155 3.60 -10.41 -6.69
N LEU A 156 2.63 -10.07 -5.82
CA LEU A 156 2.56 -10.60 -4.45
C LEU A 156 2.50 -12.13 -4.44
N VAL A 157 1.71 -12.75 -5.31
CA VAL A 157 1.64 -14.22 -5.45
C VAL A 157 2.96 -14.82 -5.97
N ALA A 158 3.73 -14.11 -6.80
CA ALA A 158 5.04 -14.56 -7.24
C ALA A 158 6.12 -14.42 -6.13
N ASP A 159 6.10 -13.31 -5.41
CA ASP A 159 7.00 -13.03 -4.29
C ASP A 159 6.77 -14.01 -3.13
N LEU A 160 5.51 -14.28 -2.75
CA LEU A 160 5.13 -15.24 -1.71
C LEU A 160 5.48 -16.70 -2.05
N ARG A 161 5.64 -17.03 -3.34
CA ARG A 161 6.16 -18.35 -3.78
C ARG A 161 7.69 -18.44 -3.74
N ARG A 162 8.38 -17.31 -3.64
CA ARG A 162 9.84 -17.19 -3.67
C ARG A 162 10.44 -16.95 -2.27
N TYR A 163 9.69 -16.26 -1.43
CA TYR A 163 10.05 -15.87 -0.07
C TYR A 163 8.87 -16.24 0.84
N PRO A 164 8.97 -17.29 1.67
CA PRO A 164 7.93 -17.63 2.66
C PRO A 164 7.65 -16.53 3.70
N ASN A 165 8.64 -15.72 4.08
CA ASN A 165 8.52 -14.66 5.08
C ASN A 165 8.93 -13.27 4.53
N PRO A 166 8.22 -12.69 3.53
CA PRO A 166 8.52 -11.39 3.00
C PRO A 166 7.88 -10.29 3.85
N LEU A 167 8.65 -9.25 4.17
CA LEU A 167 8.12 -8.00 4.72
C LEU A 167 7.88 -7.02 3.58
N PHE A 168 6.61 -6.75 3.25
CA PHE A 168 6.25 -5.75 2.25
C PHE A 168 6.18 -4.35 2.87
N VAL A 169 6.81 -3.36 2.23
CA VAL A 169 6.66 -1.93 2.54
C VAL A 169 6.01 -1.26 1.35
N VAL A 170 4.82 -0.66 1.52
CA VAL A 170 3.96 -0.29 0.38
C VAL A 170 3.25 1.06 0.50
N GLY A 171 2.72 1.54 -0.62
CA GLY A 171 1.76 2.65 -0.70
C GLY A 171 0.36 2.28 -0.17
N ARG A 172 -0.41 3.29 0.28
CA ARG A 172 -1.75 3.11 0.88
C ARG A 172 -2.72 2.30 0.01
N SER A 173 -2.70 2.47 -1.32
CA SER A 173 -3.61 1.78 -2.24
C SER A 173 -3.41 0.27 -2.30
N ILE A 174 -2.17 -0.22 -2.13
CA ILE A 174 -1.86 -1.65 -2.08
C ILE A 174 -2.37 -2.25 -0.76
N LEU A 175 -2.15 -1.57 0.36
CA LEU A 175 -2.72 -1.98 1.66
C LEU A 175 -4.26 -2.06 1.62
N ILE A 176 -4.93 -1.10 0.97
CA ILE A 176 -6.40 -1.13 0.83
C ILE A 176 -6.82 -2.34 -0.02
N LEU A 177 -6.17 -2.60 -1.16
CA LEU A 177 -6.44 -3.76 -2.02
C LEU A 177 -6.30 -5.07 -1.24
N CYS A 178 -5.15 -5.30 -0.60
CA CYS A 178 -4.88 -6.51 0.16
C CYS A 178 -5.87 -6.69 1.32
N ALA A 179 -6.19 -5.62 2.06
CA ALA A 179 -7.13 -5.68 3.17
C ALA A 179 -8.59 -5.94 2.75
N ASN A 180 -9.01 -5.45 1.59
CA ASN A 180 -10.32 -5.79 1.02
C ASN A 180 -10.36 -7.30 0.70
N ILE A 181 -9.34 -7.84 0.02
CA ILE A 181 -9.29 -9.26 -0.36
C ILE A 181 -9.18 -10.20 0.85
N VAL A 182 -8.43 -9.83 1.90
CA VAL A 182 -8.32 -10.63 3.13
C VAL A 182 -9.65 -10.68 3.89
N ARG A 183 -10.42 -9.59 3.91
CA ARG A 183 -11.74 -9.54 4.58
C ARG A 183 -12.85 -10.20 3.77
N SER A 184 -12.82 -10.05 2.45
CA SER A 184 -13.74 -10.71 1.51
C SER A 184 -13.29 -12.15 1.18
N GLU A 185 -12.47 -12.76 2.03
CA GLU A 185 -11.99 -14.15 1.96
C GLU A 185 -11.56 -14.61 0.56
N GLY A 186 -10.70 -13.82 -0.10
CA GLY A 186 -10.18 -14.10 -1.45
C GLY A 186 -11.10 -13.73 -2.60
N ILE A 187 -12.19 -13.01 -2.34
CA ILE A 187 -13.03 -12.39 -3.37
C ILE A 187 -12.46 -11.00 -3.68
N PHE A 188 -12.35 -10.70 -4.98
CA PHE A 188 -12.07 -9.36 -5.49
C PHE A 188 -13.36 -8.82 -6.11
N ASP A 189 -13.73 -7.60 -5.73
CA ASP A 189 -14.87 -6.86 -6.26
C ASP A 189 -14.54 -5.36 -6.19
N LEU A 190 -14.99 -4.60 -7.18
CA LEU A 190 -14.84 -3.14 -7.26
C LEU A 190 -16.01 -2.38 -6.63
N GLU A 191 -17.17 -3.02 -6.49
CA GLU A 191 -18.35 -2.46 -5.83
C GLU A 191 -18.15 -2.42 -4.31
N THR A 192 -17.64 -3.51 -3.71
CA THR A 192 -17.30 -3.53 -2.28
C THR A 192 -15.92 -2.94 -1.96
N PHE A 193 -15.19 -2.36 -2.92
CA PHE A 193 -13.83 -1.86 -2.69
C PHE A 193 -13.82 -0.58 -1.85
N PHE A 194 -13.77 -0.72 -0.52
CA PHE A 194 -13.84 0.44 0.37
C PHE A 194 -12.48 1.03 0.71
N HIS A 195 -12.42 2.36 0.69
CA HIS A 195 -11.31 3.14 1.23
C HIS A 195 -11.33 3.13 2.76
N GLU A 196 -10.17 2.93 3.38
CA GLU A 196 -9.97 2.95 4.84
C GLU A 196 -8.71 3.74 5.19
N GLU A 197 -8.67 4.30 6.39
CA GLU A 197 -7.49 4.96 6.95
C GLU A 197 -6.46 3.95 7.47
N TRP A 198 -5.18 4.29 7.27
CA TRP A 198 -4.03 3.52 7.75
C TRP A 198 -2.99 4.52 8.21
N GLY A 199 -2.59 4.44 9.47
CA GLY A 199 -1.45 5.21 9.96
C GLY A 199 -0.21 4.91 9.13
N HIS A 200 0.69 5.88 9.02
CA HIS A 200 2.05 5.60 8.56
C HIS A 200 2.68 4.49 9.42
N CYS A 201 3.44 3.59 8.79
CA CYS A 201 3.96 2.35 9.40
C CYS A 201 2.93 1.32 9.91
N SER A 202 1.63 1.61 10.01
CA SER A 202 0.60 0.59 10.30
C SER A 202 0.46 -0.43 9.17
N GLY A 203 -0.03 -1.65 9.46
CA GLY A 203 0.04 -2.76 8.50
C GLY A 203 -0.96 -3.89 8.70
N LEU A 204 -0.75 -4.98 7.94
CA LEU A 204 -1.46 -6.26 8.01
C LEU A 204 -0.50 -7.37 8.48
N PHE A 205 -1.01 -8.29 9.30
CA PHE A 205 -0.35 -9.56 9.68
C PHE A 205 -1.39 -10.67 9.60
N GLY A 206 -1.33 -11.51 8.56
CA GLY A 206 -2.39 -12.48 8.30
C GLY A 206 -3.78 -11.82 8.27
N ARG A 207 -4.72 -12.29 9.09
CA ARG A 207 -6.07 -11.72 9.18
C ARG A 207 -6.17 -10.42 10.01
N ASP A 208 -5.13 -10.05 10.76
CA ASP A 208 -5.17 -8.95 11.72
C ASP A 208 -4.61 -7.63 11.16
N ARG A 209 -5.18 -6.50 11.57
CA ARG A 209 -4.52 -5.17 11.45
C ARG A 209 -3.40 -5.10 12.49
N LEU A 210 -2.18 -4.78 12.08
CA LEU A 210 -1.08 -4.41 12.98
C LEU A 210 -1.22 -2.93 13.42
N PRO A 211 -1.53 -2.64 14.69
CA PRO A 211 -1.51 -1.28 15.23
C PRO A 211 -0.08 -0.82 15.54
N MET A 212 0.77 -0.75 14.50
CA MET A 212 2.12 -0.21 14.64
C MET A 212 2.05 1.31 14.87
N GLY A 213 2.59 1.75 16.00
CA GLY A 213 2.62 3.16 16.40
C GLY A 213 1.34 3.62 17.10
N ARG A 214 1.49 4.21 18.30
CA ARG A 214 0.43 5.05 18.86
C ARG A 214 0.33 6.30 17.98
N SER A 215 -0.84 6.54 17.38
CA SER A 215 -1.14 7.84 16.78
C SER A 215 -1.28 8.89 17.88
N THR A 216 -0.17 9.51 18.25
CA THR A 216 -0.18 10.79 18.95
C THR A 216 -0.69 11.84 17.97
N ARG A 217 -1.96 12.19 18.17
CA ARG A 217 -2.59 13.40 17.66
C ARG A 217 -2.02 14.62 18.38
#